data_AF-A0A7Z0Y5D0-F1
#
_entry.id   AF-A0A7Z0Y5D0-F1
#
_cell.length_a   1.000
_cell.length_b   1.000
_cell.length_c   1.000
_cell.angle_alpha   90.00
_cell.angle_beta   90.00
_cell.angle_gamma   90.00
#
_symmetry.space_group_name_H-M   'P 1'
#
loop_
_entity.id
_entity.type
_entity.pdbx_description
1 polymer ?
#
loop_
_entity_poly.entity_id
_entity_poly.type
_entity_poly.pdbx_seq_one_letter_code
_entity_poly.pdbx_strand_id
1 'polypeptide(L)'
;MERLPTTPHDAVFRQMLMQKEVARDFLAIHLPEAFLEICDLDSLKLESGSFVEGNLHSRYSDILYSLHTQHGPGYVYALIEHQSKSDRLMAFRLMRYAIAAMQRHLDAGHDTLPLVVPILFYHGSESPWPYSLNWHNMFVKPDMAKALYPK
;
A
#
# COMPACT_ATOMS: atom_id res chain seq x y z
N MET A 1 20.41 -2.39 -9.25
CA MET A 1 19.77 -2.49 -10.58
C MET A 1 18.38 -1.90 -10.44
N GLU A 2 18.27 -0.61 -10.75
CA GLU A 2 17.02 0.12 -10.83
C GLU A 2 16.05 -0.63 -11.76
N ARG A 3 14.82 -0.88 -11.32
CA ARG A 3 13.76 -1.17 -12.29
C ARG A 3 13.38 0.18 -12.87
N LEU A 4 13.97 0.50 -14.03
CA LEU A 4 13.42 1.53 -14.91
C LEU A 4 11.93 1.24 -15.11
N PRO A 5 11.04 2.25 -15.15
CA PRO A 5 9.62 2.04 -15.39
C PRO A 5 9.47 1.22 -16.66
N THR A 6 9.00 -0.01 -16.50
CA THR A 6 9.03 -1.02 -17.56
C THR A 6 8.01 -0.75 -18.66
N THR A 7 7.10 0.20 -18.44
CA THR A 7 6.15 0.71 -19.44
C THR A 7 5.89 2.22 -19.25
N PRO A 8 5.57 2.98 -20.31
CA PRO A 8 5.16 4.38 -20.21
C PRO A 8 3.98 4.60 -19.25
N HIS A 9 3.08 3.62 -19.15
CA HIS A 9 1.93 3.65 -18.25
C HIS A 9 2.34 3.65 -16.77
N ASP A 10 3.37 2.88 -16.38
CA ASP A 10 3.89 2.86 -15.00
C ASP A 10 4.43 4.24 -14.60
N ALA A 11 5.16 4.90 -15.50
CA ALA A 11 5.73 6.23 -15.25
C ALA A 11 4.65 7.31 -15.13
N VAL A 12 3.66 7.31 -16.04
CA VAL A 12 2.57 8.27 -16.03
C VAL A 12 1.70 8.10 -14.79
N PHE A 13 1.33 6.87 -14.44
CA PHE A 13 0.56 6.58 -13.24
C PHE A 13 1.26 7.08 -11.98
N ARG A 14 2.55 6.78 -11.85
CA ARG A 14 3.36 7.23 -10.72
C ARG A 14 3.41 8.75 -10.65
N GLN A 15 3.64 9.42 -11.77
CA GLN A 15 3.71 10.87 -11.83
C GLN A 15 2.37 11.53 -11.46
N MET A 16 1.25 10.96 -11.92
CA MET A 16 -0.10 11.41 -11.59
C MET A 16 -0.38 11.27 -10.10
N LEU A 17 -0.16 10.08 -9.54
CA LEU A 17 -0.43 9.83 -8.12
C LEU A 17 0.59 10.46 -7.17
N MET A 18 1.71 11.01 -7.65
CA MET A 18 2.55 11.89 -6.82
C MET A 18 1.93 13.27 -6.61
N GLN A 19 0.95 13.66 -7.44
CA GLN A 19 0.17 14.89 -7.22
C GLN A 19 -0.84 14.64 -6.11
N LYS A 20 -0.82 15.49 -5.08
CA LYS A 20 -1.63 15.32 -3.87
C LYS A 20 -3.13 15.28 -4.19
N GLU A 21 -3.59 16.14 -5.08
CA GLU A 21 -5.00 16.27 -5.47
C GLU A 21 -5.49 14.99 -6.15
N VAL A 22 -4.68 14.44 -7.05
CA VAL A 22 -4.98 13.18 -7.75
C VAL A 22 -4.98 12.01 -6.77
N ALA A 23 -4.01 11.95 -5.86
CA ALA A 23 -3.96 10.90 -4.83
C ALA A 23 -5.15 10.99 -3.87
N ARG A 24 -5.56 12.19 -3.48
CA ARG A 24 -6.72 12.43 -2.63
C ARG A 24 -8.00 11.91 -3.29
N ASP A 25 -8.24 12.29 -4.54
CA ASP A 25 -9.42 11.87 -5.28
C ASP A 25 -9.39 10.35 -5.52
N PHE A 26 -8.20 9.79 -5.81
CA PHE A 26 -8.00 8.35 -5.92
C PHE A 26 -8.39 7.61 -4.64
N LEU A 27 -7.92 8.07 -3.48
CA LEU A 27 -8.24 7.46 -2.19
C LEU A 27 -9.73 7.60 -1.84
N ALA A 28 -10.34 8.75 -2.14
CA ALA A 28 -11.78 8.98 -1.94
C ALA A 28 -12.65 7.98 -2.72
N ILE A 29 -12.18 7.53 -3.90
CA ILE A 29 -12.91 6.56 -4.74
C ILE A 29 -12.68 5.12 -4.29
N HIS A 30 -11.46 4.78 -3.84
CA HIS A 30 -11.04 3.38 -3.67
C HIS A 30 -10.95 2.89 -2.22
N LEU A 31 -10.91 3.78 -1.23
CA LEU A 31 -10.95 3.37 0.17
C LEU A 31 -12.37 2.95 0.58
N PRO A 32 -12.52 1.90 1.40
CA PRO A 32 -13.82 1.58 1.98
C PRO A 32 -14.34 2.72 2.87
N GLU A 33 -15.66 2.90 2.91
CA GLU A 33 -16.35 3.98 3.63
C GLU A 33 -15.90 4.10 5.10
N ALA A 34 -15.82 3.00 5.83
CA ALA A 34 -15.36 2.98 7.22
C ALA A 34 -13.94 3.54 7.42
N PHE A 35 -13.05 3.43 6.42
CA PHE A 35 -11.72 4.05 6.48
C PHE A 35 -11.79 5.53 6.10
N LEU A 36 -12.60 5.89 5.11
CA LEU A 36 -12.80 7.30 4.72
C LEU A 36 -13.34 8.13 5.89
N GLU A 37 -14.28 7.60 6.66
CA GLU A 37 -14.86 8.27 7.83
C GLU A 37 -13.84 8.65 8.91
N ILE A 38 -12.75 7.87 9.04
CA ILE A 38 -11.73 8.13 10.07
C ILE A 38 -10.53 8.90 9.52
N CYS A 39 -10.40 9.06 8.20
CA CYS A 39 -9.25 9.67 7.54
C CYS A 39 -9.45 11.17 7.31
N ASP A 40 -8.43 11.98 7.59
CA ASP A 40 -8.34 13.36 7.10
C ASP A 40 -7.57 13.37 5.76
N LEU A 41 -8.31 13.33 4.66
CA LEU A 41 -7.74 13.32 3.31
C LEU A 41 -7.02 14.63 2.94
N ASP A 42 -7.31 15.75 3.60
CA ASP A 42 -6.62 17.02 3.33
C ASP A 42 -5.24 17.06 4.01
N SER A 43 -5.01 16.21 5.02
CA SER A 43 -3.69 16.01 5.63
C SER A 43 -2.71 15.17 4.80
N LEU A 44 -3.12 14.69 3.61
CA LEU A 44 -2.30 13.80 2.78
C LEU A 44 -0.88 14.33 2.56
N LYS A 45 0.11 13.50 2.86
CA LYS A 45 1.53 13.80 2.69
C LYS A 45 2.24 12.65 2.01
N LEU A 46 2.88 12.94 0.88
CA LEU A 46 3.71 11.96 0.18
C LEU A 46 4.96 11.69 1.02
N GLU A 47 5.17 10.45 1.43
CA GLU A 47 6.37 10.06 2.17
C GLU A 47 7.51 9.76 1.18
N SER A 48 8.71 10.25 1.51
CA SER A 48 9.86 10.15 0.60
C SER A 48 10.34 8.71 0.45
N GLY A 49 10.96 8.41 -0.70
CA GLY A 49 11.65 7.12 -0.89
C GLY A 49 12.75 6.83 0.15
N SER A 50 13.28 7.88 0.80
CA SER A 50 14.23 7.77 1.93
C SER A 50 13.55 7.46 3.26
N PHE A 51 12.27 7.81 3.46
CA PHE A 51 11.45 7.20 4.51
C PHE A 51 11.44 5.68 4.30
N VAL A 52 11.57 5.20 3.05
CA VAL A 52 11.66 3.78 2.66
C VAL A 52 13.11 3.22 2.69
N GLU A 53 14.11 3.93 3.23
CA GLU A 53 15.50 3.45 3.34
C GLU A 53 15.91 3.05 4.77
N GLY A 54 16.69 1.98 4.87
CA GLY A 54 17.11 1.40 6.15
C GLY A 54 17.75 0.03 6.01
N ASN A 55 17.23 -0.84 5.12
CA ASN A 55 17.86 -2.08 4.62
C ASN A 55 16.90 -2.92 3.74
N LEU A 56 15.64 -2.52 3.63
CA LEU A 56 14.76 -2.91 2.54
C LEU A 56 14.93 -1.87 1.42
N HIS A 57 15.77 -2.18 0.42
CA HIS A 57 15.91 -1.52 -0.89
C HIS A 57 14.73 -0.60 -1.29
N SER A 58 15.01 0.53 -1.93
CA SER A 58 14.12 1.49 -2.62
C SER A 58 13.08 0.92 -3.64
N ARG A 59 12.50 -0.26 -3.39
CA ARG A 59 11.74 -1.11 -4.31
C ARG A 59 10.43 -1.64 -3.73
N TYR A 60 10.03 -1.19 -2.53
CA TYR A 60 8.92 -1.80 -1.78
C TYR A 60 7.58 -1.07 -1.89
N SER A 61 7.42 -0.07 -2.76
CA SER A 61 6.09 0.39 -3.23
C SER A 61 6.27 1.46 -4.28
N ASP A 62 5.31 1.59 -5.18
CA ASP A 62 5.34 2.70 -6.13
C ASP A 62 5.11 4.04 -5.41
N ILE A 63 4.16 4.10 -4.46
CA ILE A 63 3.76 5.32 -3.74
C ILE A 63 3.31 5.00 -2.30
N LEU A 64 3.74 5.83 -1.34
CA LEU A 64 3.32 5.78 0.07
C LEU A 64 2.86 7.17 0.52
N TYR A 65 1.61 7.26 0.97
CA TYR A 65 1.07 8.46 1.60
C TYR A 65 0.84 8.24 3.08
N SER A 66 1.14 9.24 3.90
CA SER A 66 0.66 9.35 5.28
C SER A 66 -0.51 10.33 5.35
N LEU A 67 -1.41 10.08 6.29
CA LEU A 67 -2.50 10.99 6.64
C LEU A 67 -2.90 10.80 8.09
N HIS A 68 -3.45 11.86 8.68
CA HIS A 68 -3.98 11.85 10.03
C HIS A 68 -5.35 11.17 10.09
N THR A 69 -5.70 10.74 11.30
CA THR A 69 -7.06 10.29 11.62
C THR A 69 -7.81 11.36 12.40
N GLN A 70 -9.14 11.38 12.29
CA GLN A 70 -10.00 12.30 13.05
C GLN A 70 -9.98 12.04 14.57
N HIS A 71 -9.41 10.91 15.01
CA HIS A 71 -9.44 10.45 16.40
C HIS A 71 -8.11 10.62 17.16
N GLY A 72 -7.14 11.36 16.62
CA GLY A 72 -5.86 11.64 17.28
C GLY A 72 -4.64 11.27 16.42
N PRO A 73 -3.43 11.15 17.03
CA PRO A 73 -2.15 11.00 16.33
C PRO A 73 -1.94 9.64 15.63
N GLY A 74 -3.03 8.90 15.36
CA GLY A 74 -2.98 7.73 14.49
C GLY A 74 -2.69 8.14 13.05
N TYR A 75 -1.70 7.49 12.46
CA TYR A 75 -1.41 7.62 11.03
C TYR A 75 -2.07 6.49 10.27
N VAL A 76 -2.72 6.82 9.16
CA VAL A 76 -3.03 5.85 8.11
C VAL A 76 -1.97 5.98 7.04
N TYR A 77 -1.40 4.85 6.63
CA TYR A 77 -0.56 4.79 5.44
C TYR A 77 -1.35 4.20 4.28
N ALA A 78 -1.50 4.96 3.21
CA ALA A 78 -2.01 4.44 1.95
C ALA A 78 -0.83 4.00 1.09
N LEU A 79 -0.75 2.69 0.86
CA LEU A 79 0.31 2.05 0.12
C LEU A 79 -0.23 1.64 -1.25
N ILE A 80 0.18 2.34 -2.30
CA ILE A 80 -0.37 2.14 -3.64
C ILE A 80 0.67 1.42 -4.50
N GLU A 81 0.32 0.23 -4.96
CA GLU A 81 1.12 -0.56 -5.90
C GLU A 81 0.43 -0.61 -7.25
N HIS A 82 1.19 -0.39 -8.31
CA HIS A 82 0.75 -0.44 -9.69
C HIS A 82 1.20 -1.73 -10.36
N GLN A 83 0.29 -2.43 -11.04
CA GLN A 83 0.62 -3.61 -11.80
C GLN A 83 -0.02 -3.59 -13.20
N SER A 84 0.83 -3.73 -14.21
CA SER A 84 0.44 -3.94 -15.61
C SER A 84 0.38 -5.42 -16.00
N LYS A 85 0.88 -6.31 -15.14
CA LYS A 85 0.85 -7.77 -15.29
C LYS A 85 0.42 -8.42 -13.98
N SER A 86 -0.33 -9.50 -14.08
CA SER A 86 -0.75 -10.24 -12.89
C SER A 86 0.44 -10.94 -12.22
N ASP A 87 0.50 -10.87 -10.89
CA ASP A 87 1.53 -11.51 -10.06
C ASP A 87 0.83 -12.35 -8.98
N ARG A 88 1.05 -13.67 -9.02
CA ARG A 88 0.44 -14.62 -8.10
C ARG A 88 0.82 -14.36 -6.64
N LEU A 89 1.97 -13.74 -6.39
CA LEU A 89 2.47 -13.45 -5.05
C LEU A 89 2.17 -12.02 -4.55
N MET A 90 1.33 -11.27 -5.27
CA MET A 90 1.05 -9.87 -4.96
C MET A 90 0.54 -9.64 -3.54
N ALA A 91 -0.32 -10.52 -3.01
CA ALA A 91 -0.82 -10.37 -1.65
C ALA A 91 0.31 -10.43 -0.61
N PHE A 92 1.27 -11.34 -0.76
CA PHE A 92 2.44 -11.40 0.12
C PHE A 92 3.34 -10.18 -0.04
N ARG A 93 3.47 -9.66 -1.27
CA ARG A 93 4.23 -8.44 -1.56
C ARG A 93 3.61 -7.24 -0.84
N LEU A 94 2.30 -7.01 -0.98
CA LEU A 94 1.56 -5.97 -0.26
C LEU A 94 1.71 -6.10 1.26
N MET A 95 1.65 -7.32 1.81
CA MET A 95 1.86 -7.54 3.25
C MET A 95 3.26 -7.15 3.71
N ARG A 96 4.30 -7.53 2.96
CA ARG A 96 5.69 -7.13 3.29
C ARG A 96 5.85 -5.62 3.31
N TYR A 97 5.17 -4.94 2.39
CA TYR A 97 5.22 -3.50 2.28
C TYR A 97 4.50 -2.82 3.43
N ALA A 98 3.32 -3.34 3.81
CA ALA A 98 2.59 -2.85 4.97
C ALA A 98 3.39 -3.00 6.27
N ILE A 99 4.01 -4.17 6.48
CA ILE A 99 4.90 -4.41 7.63
C ILE A 99 6.11 -3.46 7.61
N ALA A 100 6.69 -3.17 6.44
CA ALA A 100 7.80 -2.23 6.35
C ALA A 100 7.39 -0.79 6.69
N ALA A 101 6.18 -0.35 6.30
CA ALA A 101 5.64 0.96 6.69
C ALA A 101 5.36 1.01 8.21
N MET A 102 4.79 -0.05 8.76
CA MET A 102 4.57 -0.22 10.21
C MET A 102 5.86 -0.14 11.01
N GLN A 103 6.90 -0.88 10.60
CA GLN A 103 8.20 -0.86 11.29
C GLN A 103 8.79 0.55 11.33
N ARG A 104 8.64 1.33 10.25
CA ARG A 104 9.18 2.68 10.17
C ARG A 104 8.46 3.69 11.04
N HIS A 105 7.16 3.51 11.17
CA HIS A 105 6.39 4.25 12.14
C HIS A 105 6.94 4.00 13.55
N LEU A 106 7.27 2.76 13.91
CA LEU A 106 7.94 2.47 15.18
C LEU A 106 9.35 3.08 15.26
N ASP A 107 10.16 2.97 14.20
CA ASP A 107 11.51 3.53 14.16
C ASP A 107 11.53 5.06 14.30
N ALA A 108 10.44 5.75 13.92
CA ALA A 108 10.25 7.19 14.10
C ALA A 108 9.93 7.59 15.55
N GLY A 109 9.88 6.62 16.49
CA GLY A 109 9.69 6.85 17.92
C GLY A 109 8.24 6.68 18.38
N HIS A 110 7.34 6.19 17.52
CA HIS A 110 5.99 5.83 17.93
C HIS A 110 5.97 4.48 18.65
N ASP A 111 5.07 4.34 19.62
CA ASP A 111 4.94 3.15 20.47
C ASP A 111 3.75 2.25 20.07
N THR A 112 2.96 2.65 19.09
CA THR A 112 1.84 1.90 18.52
C THR A 112 1.99 1.69 17.03
N LEU A 113 1.34 0.68 16.46
CA LEU A 113 1.31 0.48 15.01
C LEU A 113 0.34 1.44 14.31
N PRO A 114 0.68 1.93 13.10
CA PRO A 114 -0.25 2.67 12.27
C PRO A 114 -1.20 1.71 11.54
N LEU A 115 -2.35 2.22 11.09
CA LEU A 115 -3.15 1.49 10.10
C LEU A 115 -2.46 1.60 8.74
N VAL A 116 -2.33 0.50 8.01
CA VAL A 116 -1.78 0.52 6.64
C VAL A 116 -2.79 -0.11 5.70
N VAL A 117 -3.20 0.65 4.69
CA VAL A 117 -4.15 0.21 3.66
C VAL A 117 -3.38 -0.07 2.37
N PRO A 118 -3.14 -1.35 2.03
CA PRO A 118 -2.56 -1.72 0.75
C PRO A 118 -3.62 -1.61 -0.35
N ILE A 119 -3.34 -0.80 -1.37
CA ILE A 119 -4.18 -0.61 -2.54
C ILE A 119 -3.41 -1.12 -3.76
N LEU A 120 -4.00 -2.09 -4.46
CA LEU A 120 -3.50 -2.54 -5.75
C LEU A 120 -4.26 -1.83 -6.86
N PHE A 121 -3.55 -1.01 -7.63
CA PHE A 121 -4.04 -0.51 -8.91
C PHE A 121 -3.58 -1.41 -10.04
N TYR A 122 -4.52 -1.96 -10.78
CA TYR A 122 -4.23 -2.96 -11.80
C TYR A 122 -4.89 -2.62 -13.14
N HIS A 123 -4.12 -2.70 -14.22
CA HIS A 123 -4.59 -2.45 -15.58
C HIS A 123 -4.07 -3.46 -16.62
N GLY A 124 -3.77 -4.68 -16.19
CA GLY A 124 -3.33 -5.72 -17.10
C GLY A 124 -4.42 -6.21 -18.06
N SER A 125 -4.01 -6.96 -19.08
CA SER A 125 -4.89 -7.48 -20.13
C SER A 125 -5.95 -8.47 -19.61
N GLU A 126 -5.67 -9.17 -18.51
CA GLU A 126 -6.61 -10.08 -17.86
C GLU A 126 -7.40 -9.31 -16.80
N SER A 127 -8.71 -9.11 -16.96
CA SER A 127 -9.54 -8.34 -16.01
C SER A 127 -10.80 -9.11 -15.63
N PRO A 128 -11.23 -9.11 -14.34
CA PRO A 128 -10.60 -8.46 -13.19
C PRO A 128 -9.30 -9.17 -12.73
N TRP A 129 -8.62 -8.60 -11.73
CA TRP A 129 -7.40 -9.19 -11.16
C TRP A 129 -7.63 -10.67 -10.76
N PRO A 130 -6.78 -11.62 -11.23
CA PRO A 130 -7.11 -13.05 -11.18
C PRO A 130 -6.70 -13.76 -9.87
N TYR A 131 -5.96 -13.10 -8.97
CA TYR A 131 -5.41 -13.72 -7.77
C TYR A 131 -5.99 -13.14 -6.47
N SER A 132 -6.02 -13.93 -5.39
CA SER A 132 -6.47 -13.41 -4.10
C SER A 132 -5.49 -12.36 -3.55
N LEU A 133 -6.02 -11.25 -3.00
CA LEU A 133 -5.25 -10.27 -2.23
C LEU A 133 -5.17 -10.59 -0.73
N ASN A 134 -5.79 -11.70 -0.29
CA ASN A 134 -5.65 -12.21 1.06
C ASN A 134 -4.48 -13.20 1.12
N TRP A 135 -3.39 -12.82 1.78
CA TRP A 135 -2.17 -13.61 1.85
C TRP A 135 -2.37 -15.00 2.50
N HIS A 136 -3.38 -15.19 3.36
CA HIS A 136 -3.71 -16.50 3.91
C HIS A 136 -4.14 -17.50 2.82
N ASN A 137 -4.71 -17.04 1.72
CA ASN A 137 -5.11 -17.88 0.60
C ASN A 137 -3.91 -18.33 -0.26
N MET A 138 -2.70 -17.83 0.03
CA MET A 138 -1.49 -18.22 -0.68
C MET A 138 -0.82 -19.48 -0.13
N PHE A 139 -1.22 -19.93 1.05
CA PHE A 139 -0.70 -21.18 1.62
C PHE A 139 -1.29 -22.38 0.90
N VAL A 140 -0.55 -23.49 0.89
CA VAL A 140 -1.03 -24.79 0.37
C VAL A 140 -2.33 -25.22 1.06
N LYS A 141 -2.50 -24.87 2.34
CA LYS A 141 -3.72 -25.13 3.13
C LYS A 141 -4.23 -23.82 3.77
N PRO A 142 -5.07 -23.03 3.06
CA PRO A 142 -5.53 -21.72 3.54
C PRO A 142 -6.23 -21.75 4.90
N ASP A 143 -7.01 -22.79 5.19
CA ASP A 143 -7.76 -22.87 6.45
C ASP A 143 -6.85 -23.11 7.65
N MET A 144 -5.74 -23.84 7.46
CA MET A 144 -4.72 -23.98 8.51
C MET A 144 -4.00 -22.64 8.74
N ALA A 145 -3.70 -21.88 7.68
CA ALA A 145 -3.08 -20.57 7.82
C ALA A 145 -3.98 -19.60 8.60
N LYS A 146 -5.28 -19.54 8.27
CA LYS A 146 -6.26 -18.72 9.00
C LYS A 146 -6.41 -19.12 10.48
N ALA A 147 -6.17 -20.39 10.82
CA ALA A 147 -6.19 -20.85 12.21
C ALA A 147 -4.91 -20.47 12.99
N LEU A 148 -3.77 -20.35 12.30
CA LEU A 148 -2.48 -19.97 12.90
C LEU A 148 -2.31 -18.45 13.05
N TYR A 149 -2.86 -17.68 12.11
CA TYR A 149 -2.83 -16.22 12.11
C TYR A 149 -4.25 -15.72 12.43
N PRO A 150 -4.58 -15.55 13.72
CA PRO A 150 -5.92 -15.15 14.12
C PRO A 150 -6.31 -13.79 13.52
N LYS A 151 -7.62 -13.63 13.27
CA LYS A 151 -8.23 -12.43 12.71
C LYS A 151 -8.18 -11.24 13.66
#